data_AF-A0A7V9VAR1-F1
#
_entry.id   AF-A0A7V9VAR1-F1
#
_cell.length_a   1.000
_cell.length_b   1.000
_cell.length_c   1.000
_cell.angle_alpha   90.00
_cell.angle_beta   90.00
_cell.angle_gamma   90.00
#
_symmetry.space_group_name_H-M   'P 1'
#
loop_
_entity.id
_entity.type
_entity.pdbx_description
1 polymer ?
#
loop_
_entity_poly.entity_id
_entity_poly.type
_entity_poly.pdbx_seq_one_letter_code
_entity_poly.pdbx_strand_id
1 'polypeptide(L)'
;MNSRDGGAGNELAGDPGRVHIGQVVRLQVQTSSLKVPTGVGRTERYHPVALRPVPALEFDGRGVVGRDGEATLADVHHPAHPDTKCRGTNAISIGFTSHYDSMR
;
A
#
# COMPACT_ATOMS: atom_id res chain seq x y z
N MET A 1 29.28 -4.03 -40.03
CA MET A 1 29.58 -2.91 -39.13
C MET A 1 28.34 -2.66 -38.27
N ASN A 2 28.53 -2.85 -36.96
CA ASN A 2 27.67 -2.61 -35.78
C ASN A 2 26.33 -1.88 -35.99
N SER A 3 25.18 -2.48 -35.65
CA SER A 3 24.61 -2.73 -34.31
C SER A 3 24.24 -1.46 -33.54
N ARG A 4 22.98 -1.40 -33.08
CA ARG A 4 22.56 -0.89 -31.76
C ARG A 4 21.10 -1.26 -31.49
N ASP A 5 20.97 -2.35 -30.76
CA ASP A 5 19.95 -2.56 -29.73
C ASP A 5 19.87 -1.35 -28.80
N GLY A 6 18.66 -1.04 -28.32
CA GLY A 6 18.38 0.02 -27.37
C GLY A 6 17.26 -0.39 -26.42
N GLY A 7 17.34 -1.59 -25.85
CA GLY A 7 16.52 -1.99 -24.71
C GLY A 7 16.88 -1.15 -23.49
N ALA A 8 15.93 -0.37 -22.98
CA ALA A 8 16.06 0.36 -21.73
C ALA A 8 16.00 -0.61 -20.54
N GLY A 9 17.12 -1.27 -20.26
CA GLY A 9 17.37 -1.91 -18.98
C GLY A 9 17.66 -0.84 -17.93
N ASN A 10 16.74 -0.67 -16.98
CA ASN A 10 16.89 0.19 -15.82
C ASN A 10 17.90 -0.46 -14.83
N GLU A 11 19.19 -0.31 -15.09
CA GLU A 11 20.24 -0.61 -14.12
C GLU A 11 20.40 0.59 -13.18
N LEU A 12 19.73 0.52 -12.03
CA LEU A 12 20.14 1.29 -10.85
C LEU A 12 21.52 0.77 -10.43
N ALA A 13 22.58 1.42 -10.93
CA ALA A 13 23.95 1.19 -10.48
C ALA A 13 23.98 1.20 -8.94
N GLY A 14 24.38 0.07 -8.36
CA GLY A 14 24.22 -0.21 -6.94
C GLY A 14 24.95 0.77 -6.03
N ASP A 15 24.19 1.44 -5.16
CA ASP A 15 24.70 2.01 -3.91
C ASP A 15 25.22 0.84 -3.05
N PRO A 16 26.53 0.79 -2.70
CA PRO A 16 27.16 -0.37 -2.06
C PRO A 16 26.59 -0.73 -0.68
N GLY A 17 25.62 0.03 -0.14
CA GLY A 17 24.88 -0.29 1.07
C GLY A 17 23.45 -0.80 0.89
N ARG A 18 22.91 -0.84 -0.35
CA ARG A 18 21.49 -1.19 -0.57
C ARG A 18 21.34 -2.60 -1.11
N VAL A 19 20.57 -3.40 -0.38
CA VAL A 19 20.16 -4.75 -0.82
C VAL A 19 18.77 -4.67 -1.45
N HIS A 20 18.62 -5.24 -2.65
CA HIS A 20 17.31 -5.40 -3.27
C HIS A 20 16.54 -6.49 -2.51
N ILE A 21 15.39 -6.12 -1.92
CA ILE A 21 14.55 -7.03 -1.14
C ILE A 21 13.28 -7.49 -1.89
N GLY A 22 13.01 -6.91 -3.06
CA GLY A 22 11.88 -7.29 -3.91
C GLY A 22 11.33 -6.13 -4.73
N GLN A 23 10.41 -6.47 -5.63
CA GLN A 23 9.68 -5.53 -6.46
C GLN A 23 8.31 -5.24 -5.85
N VAL A 24 7.90 -3.96 -5.88
CA VAL A 24 6.52 -3.58 -5.53
C VAL A 24 5.60 -4.08 -6.64
N VAL A 25 4.74 -5.04 -6.32
CA VAL A 25 3.79 -5.65 -7.27
C VAL A 25 2.34 -5.18 -7.07
N ARG A 26 2.05 -4.50 -5.96
CA ARG A 26 0.70 -4.01 -5.64
C ARG A 26 0.78 -2.79 -4.73
N LEU A 27 0.00 -1.77 -5.05
CA LEU A 27 -0.29 -0.64 -4.19
C LEU A 27 -1.73 -0.75 -3.71
N GLN A 28 -2.00 -0.26 -2.51
CA GLN A 28 -3.32 -0.31 -1.90
C GLN A 28 -3.50 0.80 -0.86
N VAL A 29 -4.75 1.17 -0.63
CA VAL A 29 -5.17 2.01 0.50
C VAL A 29 -6.17 1.26 1.37
N GLN A 30 -6.17 1.53 2.67
CA GLN A 30 -7.17 1.01 3.58
C GLN A 30 -8.31 2.02 3.70
N THR A 31 -9.52 1.71 3.21
CA THR A 31 -10.64 2.66 3.21
C THR A 31 -11.52 2.60 4.47
N SER A 32 -11.35 1.57 5.30
CA SER A 32 -12.10 1.40 6.56
C SER A 32 -11.42 0.40 7.50
N SER A 33 -12.03 0.07 8.65
CA SER A 33 -11.46 -0.87 9.61
C SER A 33 -11.32 -2.28 9.02
N LEU A 34 -10.12 -2.87 9.11
CA LEU A 34 -9.91 -4.29 8.77
C LEU A 34 -10.44 -5.24 9.85
N LYS A 35 -10.50 -4.79 11.10
CA LYS A 35 -11.11 -5.55 12.18
C LYS A 35 -12.60 -5.24 12.21
N VAL A 36 -13.41 -6.27 11.96
CA VAL A 36 -14.87 -6.21 11.98
C VAL A 36 -15.42 -7.03 13.14
N PRO A 37 -16.39 -6.53 13.91
CA PRO A 37 -17.05 -7.31 14.95
C PRO A 37 -17.73 -8.55 14.35
N THR A 38 -17.64 -9.68 15.04
CA THR A 38 -18.31 -10.93 14.62
C THR A 38 -19.76 -11.02 15.13
N GLY A 39 -20.17 -10.11 16.02
CA GLY A 39 -21.43 -10.19 16.75
C GLY A 39 -21.40 -11.13 17.97
N VAL A 40 -20.27 -11.82 18.22
CA VAL A 40 -20.12 -12.74 19.36
C VAL A 40 -19.13 -12.17 20.38
N GLY A 41 -19.66 -11.62 21.47
CA GLY A 41 -18.84 -11.04 22.53
C GLY A 41 -17.93 -9.91 22.03
N ARG A 42 -16.67 -9.87 22.53
CA ARG A 42 -15.64 -8.91 22.11
C ARG A 42 -14.74 -9.46 20.99
N THR A 43 -15.21 -10.43 20.22
CA THR A 43 -14.38 -11.05 19.17
C THR A 43 -14.47 -10.25 17.87
N GLU A 44 -13.32 -10.10 17.22
CA GLU A 44 -13.16 -9.40 15.95
C GLU A 44 -12.55 -10.36 14.93
N ARG A 45 -12.98 -10.24 13.68
CA ARG A 45 -12.36 -10.94 12.55
C ARG A 45 -11.64 -9.93 11.66
N TYR A 46 -10.51 -10.35 11.11
CA TYR A 46 -9.85 -9.60 10.04
C TYR A 46 -10.59 -9.79 8.71
N HIS A 47 -10.96 -8.70 8.06
CA HIS A 47 -11.66 -8.69 6.77
C HIS A 47 -10.93 -7.76 5.78
N PRO A 48 -10.25 -8.32 4.77
CA PRO A 48 -9.35 -7.55 3.89
C PRO A 48 -10.05 -6.69 2.85
N VAL A 49 -11.40 -6.73 2.73
CA VAL A 49 -12.14 -6.00 1.66
C VAL A 49 -11.88 -4.50 1.64
N ALA A 50 -11.52 -3.91 2.77
CA ALA A 50 -11.21 -2.49 2.88
C ALA A 50 -9.80 -2.14 2.38
N LEU A 51 -8.96 -3.12 2.04
CA LEU A 51 -7.72 -2.92 1.30
C LEU A 51 -8.03 -2.85 -0.18
N ARG A 52 -8.09 -1.62 -0.70
CA ARG A 52 -8.44 -1.34 -2.09
C ARG A 52 -7.18 -1.19 -2.92
N PRO A 53 -6.96 -2.02 -3.95
CA PRO A 53 -5.83 -1.84 -4.85
C PRO A 53 -6.01 -0.54 -5.65
N VAL A 54 -4.90 0.15 -5.91
CA VAL A 54 -4.87 1.39 -6.69
C VAL A 54 -3.64 1.38 -7.61
N PRO A 55 -3.71 2.01 -8.79
CA PRO A 55 -2.56 2.09 -9.71
C PRO A 55 -1.44 3.00 -9.20
N ALA A 56 -1.76 4.02 -8.39
CA ALA A 56 -0.78 4.94 -7.84
C ALA A 56 -1.13 5.39 -6.42
N LEU A 57 -0.11 5.74 -5.65
CA LEU A 57 -0.22 6.38 -4.34
C LEU A 57 0.45 7.75 -4.39
N GLU A 58 -0.21 8.73 -3.81
CA GLU A 58 0.39 9.97 -3.36
C GLU A 58 0.48 9.93 -1.84
N PHE A 59 1.59 10.38 -1.29
CA PHE A 59 1.73 10.49 0.15
C PHE A 59 2.60 11.68 0.53
N ASP A 60 2.25 12.29 1.65
CA ASP A 60 2.97 13.39 2.26
C ASP A 60 2.99 13.17 3.79
N GLY A 61 3.49 14.16 4.55
CA GLY A 61 3.54 14.07 6.02
C GLY A 61 2.18 13.91 6.71
N ARG A 62 1.06 14.07 5.99
CA ARG A 62 -0.30 13.90 6.50
C ARG A 62 -0.82 12.48 6.26
N GLY A 63 -0.26 11.72 5.33
CA GLY A 63 -0.64 10.33 5.09
C GLY A 63 -0.70 9.99 3.62
N VAL A 64 -1.57 9.02 3.27
CA VAL A 64 -1.62 8.38 1.96
C VAL A 64 -2.98 8.63 1.29
N VAL A 65 -2.94 8.89 -0.02
CA VAL A 65 -4.10 8.96 -0.92
C VAL A 65 -3.83 8.06 -2.13
N GLY A 66 -4.77 7.18 -2.44
CA GLY A 66 -4.76 6.37 -3.65
C GLY A 66 -5.35 7.15 -4.82
N ARG A 67 -4.75 6.98 -6.00
CA ARG A 67 -5.24 7.52 -7.27
C ARG A 67 -5.76 6.38 -8.14
N ASP A 68 -6.96 6.53 -8.67
CA ASP A 68 -7.58 5.60 -9.63
C ASP A 68 -8.27 6.41 -10.74
N GLY A 69 -7.50 6.74 -11.79
CA GLY A 69 -7.90 7.76 -12.76
C GLY A 69 -8.09 9.12 -12.09
N GLU A 70 -9.25 9.74 -12.32
CA GLU A 70 -9.64 11.01 -11.67
C GLU A 70 -10.12 10.82 -10.21
N ALA A 71 -10.39 9.58 -9.80
CA ALA A 71 -10.86 9.31 -8.45
C ALA A 71 -9.71 9.29 -7.44
N THR A 72 -9.99 9.81 -6.25
CA THR A 72 -9.08 9.76 -5.10
C THR A 72 -9.68 8.94 -3.98
N LEU A 73 -8.88 8.07 -3.38
CA LEU A 73 -9.25 7.25 -2.24
C LEU A 73 -8.34 7.61 -1.07
N ALA A 74 -8.86 8.38 -0.11
CA ALA A 74 -8.11 8.65 1.10
C ALA A 74 -7.92 7.35 1.90
N ASP A 75 -6.72 7.12 2.41
CA ASP A 75 -6.53 6.07 3.41
C ASP A 75 -7.25 6.49 4.71
N VAL A 76 -7.84 5.54 5.42
CA VAL A 76 -8.55 5.76 6.68
C VAL A 76 -7.63 6.41 7.72
N HIS A 77 -6.31 6.25 7.60
CA HIS A 77 -5.33 6.89 8.48
C HIS A 77 -4.98 8.32 8.08
N HIS A 78 -5.45 8.82 6.92
CA HIS A 78 -5.28 10.21 6.53
C HIS A 78 -6.21 11.11 7.37
N PRO A 79 -5.76 12.30 7.83
CA PRO A 79 -6.56 13.17 8.71
C PRO A 79 -7.82 13.72 8.04
N ALA A 80 -7.84 13.83 6.72
CA ALA A 80 -9.01 14.27 5.97
C ALA A 80 -10.02 13.15 5.65
N HIS A 81 -9.76 11.90 6.06
CA HIS A 81 -10.71 10.81 5.84
C HIS A 81 -11.94 11.00 6.75
N PRO A 82 -13.19 10.84 6.25
CA PRO A 82 -14.41 11.02 7.07
C PRO A 82 -14.41 10.17 8.34
N ASP A 83 -14.02 8.90 8.21
CA ASP A 83 -13.90 7.95 9.34
C ASP A 83 -12.47 7.83 9.88
N THR A 84 -11.74 8.95 9.96
CA THR A 84 -10.29 8.92 10.18
C THR A 84 -9.86 8.14 11.43
N LYS A 85 -8.84 7.30 11.24
CA LYS A 85 -8.04 6.60 12.26
C LYS A 85 -6.65 7.23 12.40
N CYS A 86 -6.46 8.47 11.95
CA CYS A 86 -5.23 9.21 12.19
C CYS A 86 -4.96 9.32 13.70
N ARG A 87 -3.72 9.07 14.11
CA ARG A 87 -3.21 9.21 15.48
C ARG A 87 -1.93 10.07 15.54
N GLY A 88 -1.58 10.74 14.44
CA GLY A 88 -0.39 11.59 14.32
C GLY A 88 0.93 10.85 14.09
N THR A 89 0.97 9.52 14.25
CA THR A 89 2.18 8.69 14.10
C THR A 89 1.95 7.49 13.19
N ASN A 90 1.02 7.60 12.24
CA ASN A 90 0.61 6.48 11.40
C ASN A 90 1.71 6.18 10.39
N ALA A 91 2.06 4.89 10.25
CA ALA A 91 3.12 4.45 9.35
C ALA A 91 2.55 3.87 8.04
N ILE A 92 3.38 3.89 6.99
CA ILE A 92 3.11 3.16 5.75
C ILE A 92 3.63 1.73 5.93
N SER A 93 2.77 0.75 5.68
CA SER A 93 3.13 -0.66 5.77
C SER A 93 3.69 -1.17 4.43
N ILE A 94 4.83 -1.84 4.49
CA ILE A 94 5.38 -2.63 3.38
C ILE A 94 5.22 -4.10 3.74
N GLY A 95 4.39 -4.81 2.99
CA GLY A 95 4.11 -6.24 3.20
C GLY A 95 4.52 -7.09 2.00
N PHE A 96 4.89 -8.34 2.25
CA PHE A 96 5.17 -9.31 1.19
C PHE A 96 3.91 -10.11 0.84
N THR A 97 3.77 -10.52 -0.41
CA THR A 97 2.63 -11.31 -0.91
C THR A 97 2.38 -12.57 -0.09
N SER A 98 3.42 -13.24 0.39
CA SER A 98 3.34 -14.41 1.29
C SER A 98 2.55 -14.16 2.58
N HIS A 99 2.56 -12.94 3.11
CA HIS A 99 1.76 -12.58 4.29
C HIS A 99 0.27 -12.53 3.96
N TYR A 100 -0.08 -12.07 2.76
CA TYR A 100 -1.48 -12.05 2.31
C TYR A 100 -2.03 -13.44 2.09
N ASP A 101 -1.21 -14.37 1.58
CA ASP A 101 -1.63 -15.77 1.41
C ASP A 101 -1.90 -16.43 2.77
N SER A 102 -1.17 -16.03 3.81
CA SER A 102 -1.36 -16.53 5.18
C SER A 102 -2.59 -15.94 5.90
N MET A 103 -3.17 -14.85 5.38
CA MET A 103 -4.36 -14.19 5.96
C MET A 103 -5.69 -14.71 5.39
N ARG A 104 -5.64 -15.57 4.37
CA ARG A 104 -6.82 -16.17 3.71
C ARG A 104 -7.15 -17.52 4.34
#